data_AF-A0A146MCW6-F1
#
_entry.id   AF-A0A146MCW6-F1
#
_cell.length_a   1.000
_cell.length_b   1.000
_cell.length_c   1.000
_cell.angle_alpha   90.00
_cell.angle_beta   90.00
_cell.angle_gamma   90.00
#
_symmetry.space_group_name_H-M   'P 1'
#
loop_
_entity.id
_entity.type
_entity.pdbx_description
1 polymer ?
#
loop_
_entity_poly.entity_id
_entity_poly.type
_entity_poly.pdbx_seq_one_letter_code
_entity_poly.pdbx_strand_id
1 'polypeptide(L)'
;MSSSATSENSAIFVTDTPDVVRSKITKYAFSGGQETLALHRQMGGNPDIDVSYIYLTFFCPDDQKLKDLYTGFKEGRVLSRDMKAALVDVLVDLLRDFQTARDAVTMEQVHEYFKIRPLHGSS
;
A
#
# COMPACT_ATOMS: atom_id res chain seq x y z
N MET A 1 1.95 -14.33 -2.03
CA MET A 1 0.60 -13.86 -2.35
C MET A 1 0.49 -13.72 -3.86
N SER A 2 -0.33 -14.55 -4.50
CA SER A 2 -0.63 -14.42 -5.93
C SER A 2 -1.71 -13.36 -6.09
N SER A 3 -1.36 -12.20 -6.63
CA SER A 3 -2.32 -11.17 -7.05
C SER A 3 -2.98 -11.60 -8.37
N SER A 4 -3.87 -12.59 -8.29
CA SER A 4 -4.78 -12.89 -9.40
C SER A 4 -5.82 -11.76 -9.46
N ALA A 5 -5.93 -11.08 -10.61
CA ALA A 5 -6.90 -10.00 -10.86
C ALA A 5 -8.37 -10.47 -10.89
N THR A 6 -8.66 -11.68 -10.41
CA THR A 6 -9.96 -12.36 -10.53
C THR A 6 -10.99 -11.94 -9.48
N SER A 7 -10.63 -11.11 -8.49
CA SER A 7 -11.63 -10.43 -7.67
C SER A 7 -11.30 -8.95 -7.52
N GLU A 8 -12.22 -8.07 -7.92
CA GLU A 8 -12.03 -6.61 -7.92
C GLU A 8 -11.63 -6.05 -6.55
N ASN A 9 -11.98 -6.77 -5.48
CA ASN A 9 -11.75 -6.38 -4.09
C ASN A 9 -10.45 -6.93 -3.48
N SER A 10 -9.75 -7.87 -4.14
CA SER A 10 -8.51 -8.46 -3.60
C SER A 10 -7.25 -7.68 -3.97
N ALA A 11 -7.34 -6.70 -4.87
CA ALA A 11 -6.21 -5.93 -5.35
C ALA A 11 -6.49 -4.42 -5.35
N ILE A 12 -5.46 -3.64 -5.02
CA ILE A 12 -5.43 -2.20 -5.30
C ILE A 12 -4.92 -2.04 -6.74
N PHE A 13 -5.75 -1.48 -7.62
CA PHE A 13 -5.38 -1.21 -9.00
C PHE A 13 -4.76 0.18 -9.12
N VAL A 14 -3.85 0.35 -10.07
CA VAL A 14 -3.18 1.64 -10.32
C VAL A 14 -4.13 2.74 -10.81
N THR A 15 -5.35 2.35 -11.19
CA THR A 15 -6.45 3.24 -11.61
C THR A 15 -7.48 3.49 -10.51
N ASP A 16 -7.32 2.89 -9.33
CA ASP A 16 -8.26 3.10 -8.23
C ASP A 16 -8.21 4.57 -7.76
N THR A 17 -9.37 5.10 -7.38
CA THR A 17 -9.48 6.42 -6.76
C THR A 17 -9.13 6.34 -5.26
N PRO A 18 -8.80 7.46 -4.60
CA PRO A 18 -8.50 7.45 -3.17
C PRO A 18 -9.59 6.81 -2.28
N ASP A 19 -10.86 7.03 -2.63
CA ASP A 19 -11.99 6.44 -1.90
C ASP A 19 -12.10 4.93 -2.10
N VAL A 20 -11.82 4.44 -3.31
CA VAL A 20 -11.79 3.00 -3.61
C VAL A 20 -10.64 2.34 -2.84
N VAL A 21 -9.44 2.94 -2.85
CA VAL A 21 -8.28 2.46 -2.08
C VAL A 21 -8.62 2.37 -0.59
N ARG A 22 -9.18 3.44 -0.02
CA ARG A 22 -9.63 3.48 1.38
C ARG A 22 -10.64 2.38 1.70
N SER A 23 -11.66 2.21 0.85
CA SER A 23 -12.70 1.19 1.01
C SER A 23 -12.10 -0.22 0.98
N LYS A 24 -11.22 -0.51 0.02
CA LYS A 24 -10.59 -1.83 -0.13
C LYS A 24 -9.73 -2.19 1.07
N ILE A 25 -8.88 -1.27 1.54
CA ILE A 25 -8.01 -1.51 2.72
C ILE A 25 -8.86 -1.65 3.98
N THR A 26 -9.82 -0.74 4.20
CA THR A 26 -10.61 -0.73 5.43
C THR A 26 -11.45 -2.00 5.56
N LYS A 27 -12.09 -2.45 4.47
CA LYS A 27 -13.02 -3.58 4.47
C LYS A 27 -12.36 -4.95 4.28
N TYR A 28 -11.34 -5.05 3.42
CA TYR A 28 -10.85 -6.36 2.95
C TYR A 28 -9.41 -6.69 3.35
N ALA A 29 -8.57 -5.69 3.68
CA ALA A 29 -7.22 -6.00 4.16
C ALA A 29 -7.31 -6.73 5.51
N PHE A 30 -6.78 -7.94 5.56
CA PHE A 30 -6.73 -8.74 6.78
C PHE A 30 -5.88 -8.01 7.84
N SER A 31 -6.38 -7.99 9.07
CA SER A 31 -5.70 -7.37 10.22
C SER A 31 -5.09 -8.45 11.11
N GLY A 32 -3.86 -8.21 11.58
CA GLY A 32 -3.23 -9.01 12.63
C GLY A 32 -3.62 -8.58 14.05
N GLY A 33 -4.55 -7.63 14.20
CA GLY A 33 -5.05 -7.14 15.48
C GLY A 33 -6.07 -8.08 16.14
N GLN A 34 -6.57 -7.69 17.32
CA GLN A 34 -7.53 -8.47 18.09
C GLN A 34 -8.97 -8.11 17.73
N GLU A 35 -9.91 -8.99 18.10
CA GLU A 35 -11.34 -8.82 17.82
C GLU A 35 -11.95 -7.57 18.48
N THR A 36 -11.42 -7.18 19.65
CA THR A 36 -11.91 -6.01 20.39
C THR A 36 -10.79 -5.03 20.70
N LEU A 37 -11.15 -3.76 20.85
CA LEU A 37 -10.22 -2.70 21.24
C LEU A 37 -9.54 -2.99 22.58
N ALA A 38 -10.30 -3.47 23.57
CA ALA A 38 -9.78 -3.79 24.89
C ALA A 38 -8.73 -4.91 24.81
N LEU A 39 -9.03 -5.97 24.07
CA LEU A 39 -8.10 -7.08 23.88
C LEU A 39 -6.85 -6.64 23.13
N HIS A 40 -7.00 -5.80 22.09
CA HIS A 40 -5.86 -5.30 21.34
C HIS A 40 -4.97 -4.37 22.18
N ARG A 41 -5.54 -3.53 23.04
CA ARG A 41 -4.79 -2.70 23.98
C ARG A 41 -4.02 -3.54 25.01
N GLN A 42 -4.58 -4.69 25.41
CA GLN A 42 -3.97 -5.57 26.40
C GLN A 42 -2.92 -6.52 25.80
N MET A 43 -3.19 -7.09 24.63
CA MET A 43 -2.39 -8.17 24.03
C MET A 43 -1.59 -7.74 22.80
N GLY A 44 -1.84 -6.53 22.28
CA GLY A 44 -1.29 -6.07 21.01
C GLY A 44 -1.85 -6.81 19.79
N GLY A 45 -1.29 -6.49 18.63
CA GLY A 45 -1.50 -7.21 17.39
C GLY A 45 -0.21 -7.84 16.88
N ASN A 46 -0.35 -8.71 15.88
CA ASN A 46 0.76 -9.34 15.19
C ASN A 46 1.00 -8.66 13.82
N PRO A 47 1.99 -7.76 13.72
CA PRO A 47 2.30 -7.10 12.45
C PRO A 47 2.85 -8.05 11.37
N ASP A 48 3.41 -9.21 11.74
CA ASP A 48 3.99 -10.17 10.79
C ASP A 48 2.93 -10.85 9.91
N ILE A 49 1.66 -10.79 10.32
CA ILE A 49 0.50 -11.30 9.56
C ILE A 49 -0.47 -10.19 9.14
N ASP A 50 -0.20 -8.94 9.50
CA ASP A 50 -1.07 -7.82 9.16
C ASP A 50 -0.81 -7.37 7.71
N VAL A 51 -1.80 -7.52 6.84
CA VAL A 51 -1.63 -7.19 5.41
C VAL A 51 -1.30 -5.71 5.21
N SER A 52 -1.80 -4.83 6.09
CA SER A 52 -1.54 -3.41 5.97
C SER A 52 -0.09 -3.09 6.31
N TYR A 53 0.44 -3.69 7.38
CA TYR A 53 1.85 -3.58 7.73
C TYR A 53 2.76 -4.20 6.65
N ILE A 54 2.42 -5.39 6.15
CA ILE A 54 3.19 -6.04 5.07
C ILE A 54 3.27 -5.14 3.84
N TYR A 55 2.18 -4.48 3.43
CA TYR A 55 2.25 -3.55 2.29
C TYR A 55 3.07 -2.30 2.61
N LEU A 56 2.97 -1.78 3.84
CA LEU A 56 3.76 -0.64 4.27
C LEU A 56 5.27 -0.92 4.17
N THR A 57 5.76 -2.14 4.42
CA THR A 57 7.19 -2.44 4.26
C THR A 57 7.70 -2.39 2.82
N PHE A 58 6.81 -2.46 1.82
CA PHE A 58 7.17 -2.31 0.41
C PHE A 58 7.11 -0.86 -0.08
N PHE A 59 6.15 -0.08 0.44
CA PHE A 59 5.80 1.23 -0.15
C PHE A 59 6.10 2.43 0.74
N CYS A 60 6.26 2.24 2.06
CA CYS A 60 6.62 3.33 2.97
C CYS A 60 8.15 3.52 2.98
N PRO A 61 8.67 4.68 2.57
CA PRO A 61 10.11 4.92 2.52
C PRO A 61 10.72 5.33 3.88
N ASP A 62 9.90 5.48 4.93
CA ASP A 62 10.33 5.94 6.25
C ASP A 62 10.47 4.75 7.21
N ASP A 63 11.73 4.30 7.38
CA ASP A 63 12.09 3.19 8.25
C ASP A 63 11.71 3.43 9.71
N GLN A 64 11.77 4.67 10.18
CA GLN A 64 11.43 5.01 11.56
C GLN A 64 9.92 4.89 11.78
N LYS A 65 9.12 5.39 10.83
CA LYS A 65 7.66 5.20 10.82
C LYS A 65 7.28 3.73 10.81
N LEU A 66 7.94 2.90 10.01
CA LEU A 66 7.73 1.45 9.99
C LEU A 66 8.02 0.81 11.36
N LYS A 67 9.16 1.15 11.96
CA LYS A 67 9.55 0.65 13.28
C LYS A 67 8.56 1.05 14.38
N ASP A 68 8.07 2.29 14.34
CA ASP A 68 7.10 2.81 15.30
C ASP A 68 5.74 2.14 15.15
N LEU A 69 5.30 1.90 13.92
CA LEU A 69 4.08 1.14 13.63
C LEU A 69 4.21 -0.32 14.10
N TYR A 70 5.32 -0.99 13.80
CA TYR A 70 5.57 -2.36 14.23
C TYR A 70 5.52 -2.51 15.75
N THR A 71 6.31 -1.69 16.44
CA THR A 71 6.44 -1.73 17.90
C THR A 71 5.12 -1.32 18.56
N GLY A 72 4.53 -0.22 18.11
CA GLY A 72 3.27 0.28 18.63
C GLY A 72 2.11 -0.68 18.42
N PHE A 73 2.08 -1.44 17.32
CA PHE A 73 1.04 -2.44 17.09
C PHE A 73 1.20 -3.66 18.01
N LYS A 74 2.42 -4.14 18.20
CA LYS A 74 2.73 -5.23 19.16
C LYS A 74 2.43 -4.87 20.60
N GLU A 75 2.57 -3.59 20.95
CA GLU A 75 2.25 -3.08 22.29
C GLU A 75 0.78 -2.68 22.45
N GLY A 76 -0.05 -2.80 21.41
CA GLY A 76 -1.44 -2.37 21.43
C GLY A 76 -1.64 -0.86 21.46
N ARG A 77 -0.57 -0.06 21.25
CA ARG A 77 -0.62 1.39 21.14
C ARG A 77 -1.22 1.87 19.81
N VAL A 78 -0.79 1.26 18.71
CA VAL A 78 -1.31 1.48 17.35
C VAL A 78 -2.44 0.50 17.13
N LEU A 79 -3.61 0.99 16.69
CA LEU A 79 -4.77 0.13 16.42
C LEU A 79 -4.79 -0.35 14.97
N SER A 80 -5.57 -1.39 14.69
CA SER A 80 -5.83 -1.87 13.30
C SER A 80 -6.27 -0.76 12.36
N ARG A 81 -7.11 0.17 12.85
CA ARG A 81 -7.58 1.31 12.06
C ARG A 81 -6.45 2.30 11.73
N ASP A 82 -5.52 2.49 12.67
CA ASP A 82 -4.43 3.45 12.53
C ASP A 82 -3.38 2.88 11.56
N MET A 83 -3.09 1.57 11.64
CA MET A 83 -2.26 0.85 10.67
C MET A 83 -2.85 0.93 9.25
N LYS A 84 -4.15 0.67 9.11
CA LYS A 84 -4.86 0.77 7.82
C LYS A 84 -4.85 2.20 7.27
N ALA A 85 -5.06 3.21 8.12
CA ALA A 85 -4.99 4.61 7.71
C ALA A 85 -3.59 4.97 7.19
N ALA A 86 -2.53 4.55 7.90
CA ALA A 86 -1.16 4.76 7.45
C ALA A 86 -0.88 4.16 6.07
N LEU A 87 -1.41 2.95 5.79
CA LEU A 87 -1.31 2.35 4.46
C LEU A 87 -2.09 3.14 3.41
N VAL A 88 -3.32 3.57 3.72
CA VAL A 88 -4.14 4.37 2.79
C VAL A 88 -3.40 5.62 2.37
N ASP A 89 -2.81 6.35 3.31
CA ASP A 89 -2.09 7.59 3.01
C ASP A 89 -0.91 7.33 2.06
N VAL A 90 -0.08 6.31 2.37
CA VAL A 90 1.07 5.94 1.54
C VAL A 90 0.66 5.53 0.13
N LEU A 91 -0.38 4.70 -0.02
CA LEU A 91 -0.82 4.26 -1.35
C LEU A 91 -1.52 5.36 -2.14
N VAL A 92 -2.28 6.24 -1.49
CA VAL A 92 -2.93 7.36 -2.17
C VAL A 92 -1.90 8.33 -2.74
N ASP A 93 -0.86 8.66 -1.97
CA ASP A 93 0.24 9.51 -2.47
C ASP A 93 0.98 8.83 -3.62
N LEU A 94 1.35 7.55 -3.48
CA LEU A 94 1.99 6.78 -4.55
C LEU A 94 1.17 6.74 -5.84
N LEU A 95 -0.14 6.48 -5.73
CA LEU A 95 -1.02 6.38 -6.88
C LEU A 95 -1.26 7.74 -7.53
N ARG A 96 -1.35 8.83 -6.76
CA ARG A 96 -1.43 10.18 -7.31
C ARG A 96 -0.22 10.49 -8.17
N ASP A 97 0.97 10.20 -7.67
CA ASP A 97 2.22 10.48 -8.38
C ASP A 97 2.33 9.60 -9.64
N PHE A 98 1.95 8.32 -9.55
CA PHE A 98 1.88 7.41 -10.70
C PHE A 98 0.88 7.87 -11.76
N GLN A 99 -0.35 8.24 -11.36
CA GLN A 99 -1.40 8.68 -12.27
C GLN A 99 -1.02 9.99 -12.96
N THR A 100 -0.40 10.92 -12.23
CA THR A 100 0.13 12.17 -12.80
C THR A 100 1.20 11.89 -13.85
N ALA A 101 2.16 10.99 -13.55
CA ALA A 101 3.19 10.60 -14.50
C ALA A 101 2.60 9.90 -15.73
N ARG A 102 1.60 9.03 -15.54
CA ARG A 102 0.89 8.33 -16.61
C ARG A 102 0.14 9.29 -17.53
N ASP A 103 -0.54 10.29 -16.97
CA ASP A 103 -1.32 11.25 -17.74
C ASP A 103 -0.43 12.19 -18.57
N ALA A 104 0.82 12.39 -18.16
CA ALA A 104 1.82 13.12 -18.93
C ALA A 104 2.40 12.31 -20.11
N VAL A 105 2.12 11.00 -20.21
CA VAL A 105 2.61 10.16 -21.31
C VAL A 105 1.82 10.42 -22.60
N THR A 106 2.54 10.85 -23.63
CA THR A 106 1.99 11.09 -24.97
C THR A 106 2.10 9.86 -25.87
N MET A 107 1.24 9.78 -26.89
CA MET A 107 1.34 8.71 -27.91
C MET A 107 2.67 8.76 -28.68
N GLU A 108 3.27 9.95 -28.85
CA GLU A 108 4.60 10.07 -29.45
C GLU A 108 5.67 9.39 -28.59
N GLN A 109 5.66 9.63 -27.27
CA GLN A 109 6.58 8.94 -26.34
C GLN A 109 6.35 7.44 -26.34
N VAL A 110 5.10 6.98 -26.40
CA VAL A 110 4.76 5.55 -26.51
C VAL A 110 5.35 4.98 -27.80
N HIS A 111 5.08 5.58 -28.95
CA HIS A 111 5.64 5.13 -30.23
C HIS A 111 7.16 5.10 -30.20
N GLU A 112 7.79 6.14 -29.66
CA GLU A 112 9.24 6.24 -29.54
C GLU A 112 9.82 5.17 -28.61
N TYR A 113 9.13 4.80 -27.53
CA TYR A 113 9.51 3.70 -26.65
C TYR A 113 9.46 2.34 -27.36
N PHE A 114 8.47 2.13 -28.23
CA PHE A 114 8.29 0.87 -28.98
C PHE A 114 9.09 0.77 -30.29
N LYS A 115 9.78 1.84 -30.72
CA LYS A 115 10.68 1.78 -31.88
C LYS A 115 11.93 0.96 -31.57
N ILE A 116 12.32 0.09 -32.50
CA ILE A 116 13.62 -0.59 -32.46
C ILE A 116 14.70 0.45 -32.73
N ARG A 117 15.54 0.73 -31.73
CA ARG A 117 16.63 1.70 -31.80
C ARG A 117 17.77 1.32 -30.85
N PRO A 118 19.00 1.80 -31.07
CA PRO A 118 20.07 1.66 -30.08
C PRO A 118 19.68 2.38 -28.79
N LEU A 119 19.83 1.72 -27.65
CA LEU A 119 19.67 2.37 -26.34
C LEU A 119 20.97 3.06 -25.97
N HIS A 120 20.87 4.31 -25.51
CA HIS A 120 22.00 4.98 -24.90
C HIS A 120 22.13 4.45 -23.47
N GLY A 121 22.94 3.40 -23.30
CA GLY A 121 23.37 2.97 -21.97
C GLY A 121 24.36 3.99 -21.41
N SER A 122 24.11 4.48 -20.21
CA SER A 122 25.11 5.22 -19.44
C SER A 122 26.36 4.35 -19.31
N SER A 123 27.51 4.95 -19.64
CA SER A 123 28.85 4.41 -19.39
C SER A 123 29.06 3.96 -17.95
#